data_AF-A0A3D8VSK4-F1
#
_entry.id   AF-A0A3D8VSK4-F1
#
_cell.length_a   1.000
_cell.length_b   1.000
_cell.length_c   1.000
_cell.angle_alpha   90.00
_cell.angle_beta   90.00
_cell.angle_gamma   90.00
#
_symmetry.space_group_name_H-M   'P 1'
#
loop_
_entity.id
_entity.type
_entity.pdbx_description
1 polymer ?
#
loop_
_entity_poly.entity_id
_entity_poly.type
_entity_poly.pdbx_seq_one_letter_code
_entity_poly.pdbx_strand_id
1 'polypeptide(L)' 'MGWKETMQEMNEVHSVCWMCKKELREYEVCTVTDGATLEIDFCFECYGKHGGDVGLSEKDTFQMF' A
#
# COMPACT_ATOMS: atom_id res chain seq x y z
N MET A 1 -20.64 13.27 10.43
CA MET A 1 -19.52 13.28 9.47
C MET A 1 -20.13 13.42 8.09
N GLY A 2 -19.87 14.56 7.46
CA GLY A 2 -20.46 14.92 6.17
C GLY A 2 -19.70 14.25 5.04
N TRP A 3 -20.43 13.83 4.00
CA TRP A 3 -19.91 13.25 2.75
C TRP A 3 -18.71 14.00 2.12
N LYS A 4 -18.53 15.29 2.42
CA LYS A 4 -17.33 16.06 2.01
C LYS A 4 -16.05 15.63 2.71
N GLU A 5 -16.12 15.28 3.98
CA GLU A 5 -14.96 14.81 4.77
C GLU A 5 -14.49 13.46 4.22
N THR A 6 -15.43 12.55 3.97
CA THR A 6 -15.16 11.24 3.35
C THR A 6 -14.54 11.36 1.96
N MET A 7 -14.96 12.34 1.15
CA MET A 7 -14.36 12.57 -0.18
C MET A 7 -12.95 13.18 -0.11
N GLN A 8 -12.62 13.94 0.94
CA GLN A 8 -11.28 14.48 1.12
C GLN A 8 -10.31 13.38 1.55
N GLU A 9 -10.69 12.53 2.50
CA GLU A 9 -9.89 11.38 2.94
C GLU A 9 -9.54 10.43 1.78
N MET A 10 -10.49 10.19 0.86
CA MET A 10 -10.26 9.33 -0.32
C MET A 10 -9.24 9.88 -1.32
N ASN A 11 -8.89 11.17 -1.24
CA ASN A 11 -8.03 11.86 -2.19
C ASN A 11 -6.64 12.19 -1.62
N GLU A 12 -6.38 11.85 -0.35
CA GLU A 12 -5.09 12.10 0.28
C GLU A 12 -4.05 11.05 -0.14
N VAL A 13 -2.84 11.54 -0.41
CA VAL A 13 -1.68 10.69 -0.66
C VAL A 13 -1.21 10.12 0.67
N HIS A 14 -1.27 8.80 0.80
CA HIS A 14 -0.88 8.08 2.01
C HIS A 14 0.60 7.71 1.98
N SER A 15 1.09 7.18 0.86
CA SER A 15 2.49 6.78 0.71
C SER A 15 2.98 6.83 -0.74
N VAL A 16 4.19 6.33 -0.99
CA VAL A 16 4.81 6.31 -2.32
C VAL A 16 5.36 4.92 -2.61
N CYS A 17 5.02 4.36 -3.76
CA CYS A 17 5.53 3.07 -4.18
C CYS A 17 7.07 3.10 -4.26
N TRP A 18 7.71 2.17 -3.55
CA TRP A 18 9.17 2.06 -3.49
C TRP A 18 9.80 1.92 -4.88
N MET A 19 9.15 1.22 -5.81
CA MET A 19 9.70 0.89 -7.12
C MET A 19 9.48 1.99 -8.15
N CYS A 20 8.23 2.34 -8.43
CA CYS A 20 7.88 3.27 -9.51
C CYS A 20 7.71 4.72 -9.06
N LYS A 21 7.82 4.99 -7.76
CA LYS A 21 7.66 6.33 -7.14
C LYS A 21 6.29 6.97 -7.39
N LYS A 22 5.28 6.18 -7.75
CA LYS A 22 3.88 6.61 -7.83
C LYS A 22 3.36 6.91 -6.42
N GLU A 23 2.69 8.04 -6.25
CA GLU A 23 1.90 8.35 -5.06
C GLU A 23 0.74 7.36 -4.92
N LEU A 24 0.53 6.86 -3.71
CA LEU A 24 -0.46 5.85 -3.38
C LEU A 24 -1.44 6.42 -2.37
N ARG A 25 -2.72 6.21 -2.64
CA ARG A 25 -3.77 6.37 -1.63
C ARG A 25 -3.75 5.17 -0.70
N GLU A 26 -4.33 5.31 0.49
CA GLU A 26 -4.36 4.25 1.51
C GLU A 26 -4.81 2.88 0.94
N TYR A 27 -5.86 2.87 0.12
CA TYR A 27 -6.39 1.64 -0.51
C TYR A 27 -5.56 1.12 -1.70
N GLU A 28 -4.55 1.86 -2.17
CA GLU A 28 -3.65 1.47 -3.25
C GLU A 28 -2.31 0.89 -2.75
N VAL A 29 -2.11 0.86 -1.43
CA VAL A 29 -0.86 0.40 -0.79
C VAL A 29 -0.90 -1.11 -0.57
N CYS A 30 0.17 -1.77 -1.00
CA CYS A 30 0.55 -3.11 -0.56
C CYS A 30 1.86 -3.00 0.22
N THR A 31 1.81 -3.28 1.51
CA THR A 31 2.99 -3.22 2.37
C THR A 31 3.60 -4.60 2.53
N VAL A 32 4.91 -4.66 2.33
CA VAL A 32 5.71 -5.87 2.42
C VAL A 32 6.66 -5.73 3.59
N THR A 33 6.77 -6.75 4.45
CA THR A 33 7.58 -6.68 5.68
C THR A 33 8.56 -7.84 5.84
N ASP A 34 9.71 -7.56 6.44
CA ASP A 34 10.69 -8.58 6.85
C ASP A 34 10.26 -9.34 8.12
N GLY A 35 9.11 -8.96 8.71
CA GLY A 35 8.60 -9.52 9.95
C GLY A 35 9.28 -8.97 11.20
N ALA A 36 10.20 -8.01 11.06
CA ALA A 36 10.93 -7.40 12.17
C ALA A 36 10.74 -5.89 12.23
N THR A 37 11.31 -5.13 11.29
CA THR A 37 11.39 -3.67 11.38
C THR A 37 11.27 -2.94 10.06
N LEU A 38 11.38 -3.66 8.94
CA LEU A 38 11.28 -3.05 7.62
C LEU A 38 9.88 -3.29 7.07
N GLU A 39 9.26 -2.18 6.68
CA GLU A 39 7.99 -2.13 5.97
C GLU A 39 8.23 -1.33 4.69
N ILE A 40 7.87 -1.92 3.56
CA ILE A 40 8.09 -1.32 2.24
C ILE A 40 6.75 -1.29 1.50
N ASP A 41 6.35 -0.10 1.09
CA ASP A 41 5.10 0.11 0.36
C ASP A 41 5.29 -0.02 -1.14
N PHE A 42 4.38 -0.76 -1.77
CA PHE A 42 4.31 -0.95 -3.21
C PHE A 42 2.90 -0.64 -3.71
N CYS A 43 2.77 -0.23 -4.98
CA CYS A 43 1.48 -0.31 -5.67
C CYS A 43 1.17 -1.76 -6.06
N PHE A 44 -0.10 -2.07 -6.30
CA PHE A 44 -0.54 -3.39 -6.77
C PHE A 44 0.25 -3.92 -7.97
N GLU A 45 0.59 -3.07 -8.93
CA GLU A 45 1.34 -3.50 -10.12
C GLU A 45 2.78 -3.90 -9.82
N CYS A 46 3.46 -3.13 -8.97
CA CYS A 46 4.84 -3.43 -8.58
C CYS A 46 4.88 -4.61 -7.61
N TYR A 47 3.88 -4.71 -6.74
CA TYR A 47 3.68 -5.86 -5.87
C TYR A 47 3.47 -7.14 -6.68
N GLY A 48 2.59 -7.15 -7.68
CA GLY A 48 2.36 -8.34 -8.51
C GLY A 48 3.57 -8.79 -9.34
N LYS A 49 4.50 -7.86 -9.64
CA LYS A 49 5.73 -8.14 -10.41
C LYS A 49 6.93 -8.52 -9.54
N HIS A 50 7.00 -8.00 -8.32
CA HIS A 50 8.20 -8.07 -7.48
C HIS A 50 7.95 -8.52 -6.04
N GLY A 51 6.70 -8.49 -5.56
CA GLY A 51 6.29 -8.84 -4.20
C GLY A 51 6.64 -10.28 -3.81
N GLY A 52 6.57 -11.22 -4.77
CA GLY A 52 7.01 -12.60 -4.56
C GLY A 52 8.53 -12.78 -4.49
N ASP A 53 9.29 -11.90 -5.15
CA ASP A 53 10.76 -11.99 -5.26
C ASP A 53 11.49 -11.31 -4.10
N VAL A 54 10.83 -10.37 -3.39
CA VAL A 54 11.47 -9.63 -2.30
C VAL A 54 11.70 -10.46 -1.04
N GLY A 55 11.17 -11.69 -0.93
CA GLY A 55 11.46 -12.60 0.19
C GLY A 55 10.91 -12.12 1.54
N LEU A 56 9.93 -11.23 1.49
CA LEU A 56 9.31 -10.57 2.63
C LEU A 56 7.86 -11.06 2.71
N SER A 57 7.41 -11.43 3.90
CA SER A 57 6.11 -12.08 4.12
C SER A 57 4.97 -11.09 3.89
N GLU A 58 3.96 -11.48 3.13
CA GLU A 58 2.71 -10.71 3.00
C GLU A 58 2.07 -10.63 4.40
N LYS A 59 1.91 -9.43 4.96
CA LYS A 59 1.03 -9.22 6.10
C LYS A 59 -0.22 -8.50 5.60
N ASP A 60 -1.34 -9.22 5.66
CA ASP A 60 -2.70 -8.70 5.70
C ASP A 60 -3.08 -7.64 4.65
N THR A 61 -3.16 -8.04 3.38
CA THR A 61 -3.71 -7.15 2.32
C THR A 61 -5.24 -7.24 2.16
N PHE A 62 -6.00 -7.91 3.03
CA PHE A 62 -7.46 -8.03 2.83
C PHE A 62 -8.26 -8.16 4.14
N GLN A 63 -8.84 -7.05 4.60
CA GLN A 63 -10.15 -7.06 5.27
C GLN A 63 -11.13 -6.26 4.40
N MET A 64 -11.69 -6.92 3.38
CA MET A 64 -12.85 -6.43 2.64
C MET A 64 -14.11 -6.68 3.47
N PHE A 65 -14.87 -5.62 3.76
CA PHE A 65 -16.29 -5.68 4.14
C PHE A 65 -17.17 -5.73 2.88
#